data_AF-A0A2S2NCW9-F1
#
_entry.id   AF-A0A2S2NCW9-F1
#
_cell.length_a   1.000
_cell.length_b   1.000
_cell.length_c   1.000
_cell.angle_alpha   90.00
_cell.angle_beta   90.00
_cell.angle_gamma   90.00
#
_symmetry.space_group_name_H-M   'P 1'
#
loop_
_entity.id
_entity.type
_entity.pdbx_description
1 polymer ?
#
loop_
_entity_poly.entity_id
_entity_poly.type
_entity_poly.pdbx_seq_one_letter_code
_entity_poly.pdbx_strand_id
1 'polypeptide(L)'
;MLTSLLNTVCGYDPIGMGVPYNHLLFADTSEPLVDMCLQILIVALDSDVQQNDEAAIDNLFINYLSRVHRDEDFSFILSGFTRLLMNPLRQTYLPHSTKKVQFHQELLIFFWKICEFNKKFLYFVLKSSDVLDVLVPILYHLNDSRADQSRIGLMHIGVFILLLLSGERNFGVRLNKPYTATIPMDIPVFSGTHADLLIVVFHKIITTGHNRMQPLFDCLLTILVNVSPYLKTLSMVSSTKLLHLVDAFTTPWFLFSSPSANHLAFFLLEIFNNIIQYQFDGNSNLVYTIIRKRQVFHSLANLPTDYNTIIKSLTKKAKRNMQATSSVSLTATETPSMEGSTPALPAEPGTLNATLPETPGVMKITERESAHPGNLTLPAELVMSNGMTKEITKQSSNQGDCSPTTSSPKNDAEWTPTTEWVRSWKEKLPLQTIMRLLQVLVPQVEKICIDKGLTDESEILKFLQHGTLVGLLPVPHPILIRKYQSNPGTTAWFRTYMWAVIFLRNIDPPIWYDTEVKLFEIQRM
;
A
#
# COMPACT_ATOMS: atom_id res chain seq x y z
N MET A 1 33.25 11.49 -2.28
CA MET A 1 32.70 10.20 -2.75
C MET A 1 31.18 10.24 -2.87
N LEU A 2 30.41 10.44 -1.78
CA LEU A 2 28.93 10.52 -1.83
C LEU A 2 28.41 11.45 -2.95
N THR A 3 28.89 12.68 -3.02
CA THR A 3 28.48 13.67 -4.03
C THR A 3 28.79 13.24 -5.45
N SER A 4 29.95 12.63 -5.70
CA SER A 4 30.34 12.11 -7.01
C SER A 4 29.45 10.96 -7.46
N LEU A 5 29.12 10.03 -6.54
CA LEU A 5 28.20 8.93 -6.82
C LEU A 5 26.79 9.46 -7.12
N LEU A 6 26.28 10.38 -6.29
CA LEU A 6 25.00 11.05 -6.49
C LEU A 6 24.93 11.76 -7.84
N ASN A 7 25.99 12.49 -8.21
CA ASN A 7 26.05 13.20 -9.48
C ASN A 7 26.07 12.24 -10.68
N THR A 8 26.78 11.13 -10.56
CA THR A 8 26.83 10.09 -11.60
C THR A 8 25.46 9.48 -11.85
N VAL A 9 24.75 9.09 -10.78
CA VAL A 9 23.40 8.51 -10.89
C VAL A 9 22.37 9.55 -11.32
N CYS A 10 22.25 10.65 -10.58
CA CYS A 10 21.21 11.66 -10.82
C CYS A 10 21.45 12.50 -12.07
N GLY A 11 22.68 12.51 -12.61
CA GLY A 11 23.05 13.18 -13.86
C GLY A 11 22.90 12.30 -15.11
N TYR A 12 22.70 10.99 -14.95
CA TYR A 12 22.59 10.07 -16.08
C TYR A 12 21.34 10.35 -16.92
N ASP A 13 21.51 10.43 -18.24
CA ASP A 13 20.43 10.55 -19.22
C ASP A 13 20.44 9.36 -20.20
N PRO A 14 19.54 8.38 -20.04
CA PRO A 14 19.50 7.20 -20.90
C PRO A 14 19.07 7.49 -22.35
N ILE A 15 18.52 8.68 -22.62
CA ILE A 15 18.07 9.07 -23.97
C ILE A 15 19.20 9.78 -24.74
N GLY A 16 20.12 10.45 -24.04
CA GLY A 16 21.26 11.15 -24.63
C GLY A 16 20.82 12.23 -25.62
N MET A 17 21.30 12.16 -26.87
CA MET A 17 20.99 13.16 -27.91
C MET A 17 19.53 13.19 -28.38
N GLY A 18 18.65 12.32 -27.85
CA GLY A 18 17.23 12.28 -28.25
C GLY A 18 16.97 11.68 -29.62
N VAL A 19 18.00 11.11 -30.26
CA VAL A 19 17.90 10.48 -31.58
C VAL A 19 17.39 9.04 -31.42
N PRO A 20 16.36 8.62 -32.20
CA PRO A 20 15.89 7.24 -32.23
C PRO A 20 17.02 6.24 -32.50
N TYR A 21 17.03 5.13 -31.78
CA TYR A 21 17.99 4.02 -31.91
C TYR A 21 19.45 4.38 -31.62
N ASN A 22 19.73 5.54 -31.00
CA ASN A 22 21.09 5.97 -30.64
C ASN A 22 21.88 4.90 -29.86
N HIS A 23 21.20 4.21 -28.94
CA HIS A 23 21.77 3.14 -28.11
C HIS A 23 22.13 1.85 -28.87
N LEU A 24 21.65 1.68 -30.11
CA LEU A 24 22.06 0.58 -30.98
C LEU A 24 23.31 0.95 -31.80
N LEU A 25 23.51 2.24 -32.05
CA LEU A 25 24.62 2.76 -32.85
C LEU A 25 25.87 3.03 -32.00
N PHE A 26 25.68 3.46 -30.75
CA PHE A 26 26.76 3.80 -29.85
C PHE A 26 26.66 2.99 -28.55
N ALA A 27 27.77 2.39 -28.15
CA ALA A 27 27.88 1.69 -26.88
C ALA A 27 27.80 2.71 -25.74
N ASP A 28 26.85 2.50 -24.84
CA ASP A 28 26.69 3.31 -23.64
C ASP A 28 27.56 2.75 -22.51
N THR A 29 28.75 3.33 -22.36
CA THR A 29 29.70 2.99 -21.30
C THR A 29 29.33 3.59 -19.94
N SER A 30 28.35 4.50 -19.89
CA SER A 30 27.97 5.20 -18.67
C SER A 30 26.98 4.40 -17.83
N GLU A 31 26.06 3.66 -18.44
CA GLU A 31 25.06 2.87 -17.70
C GLU A 31 25.66 1.85 -16.72
N PRO A 32 26.67 1.03 -17.09
CA PRO A 32 27.28 0.09 -16.14
C PRO A 32 27.92 0.79 -14.94
N LEU A 33 28.50 1.98 -15.15
CA LEU A 33 29.05 2.80 -14.08
C LEU A 33 27.94 3.33 -13.17
N VAL A 34 26.81 3.78 -13.75
CA VAL A 34 25.64 4.26 -13.00
C VAL A 34 25.04 3.15 -12.15
N ASP A 35 24.90 1.94 -12.70
CA ASP A 35 24.43 0.75 -11.97
C ASP A 35 25.29 0.48 -10.74
N MET A 36 26.62 0.45 -10.92
CA MET A 36 27.56 0.20 -9.83
C MET A 36 27.55 1.35 -8.81
N CYS A 37 27.50 2.61 -9.26
CA CYS A 37 27.41 3.77 -8.36
C CYS A 37 26.13 3.73 -7.52
N LEU A 38 25.00 3.35 -8.11
CA LEU A 38 23.71 3.23 -7.42
C LEU A 38 23.75 2.11 -6.37
N GLN A 39 24.30 0.94 -6.71
CA GLN A 39 24.44 -0.16 -5.76
C GLN A 39 25.38 0.21 -4.60
N ILE A 40 26.53 0.84 -4.89
CA ILE A 40 27.46 1.33 -3.85
C ILE A 40 26.76 2.34 -2.93
N LEU A 41 25.97 3.27 -3.48
CA LEU A 41 25.19 4.22 -2.68
C LEU A 41 24.22 3.50 -1.74
N ILE A 42 23.49 2.52 -2.24
CA ILE A 42 22.51 1.75 -1.45
C ILE A 42 23.20 1.00 -0.31
N VAL A 43 24.31 0.29 -0.61
CA VAL A 43 25.08 -0.47 0.38
C VAL A 43 25.73 0.46 1.41
N ALA A 44 26.31 1.58 0.98
CA ALA A 44 26.94 2.54 1.88
C ALA A 44 25.95 3.23 2.83
N LEU A 45 24.66 3.24 2.47
CA LEU A 45 23.55 3.72 3.30
C LEU A 45 22.89 2.58 4.11
N ASP A 46 23.44 1.37 4.11
CA ASP A 46 23.05 0.34 5.06
C ASP A 46 23.73 0.59 6.41
N SER A 47 22.98 0.47 7.50
CA SER A 47 23.49 0.64 8.85
C SER A 47 22.82 -0.38 9.75
N ASP A 48 23.62 -1.14 10.49
CA ASP A 48 23.10 -2.04 11.52
C ASP A 48 22.68 -1.21 12.73
N VAL A 49 21.39 -0.93 12.85
CA VAL A 49 20.83 -0.21 14.03
C VAL A 49 20.68 -1.16 15.23
N GLN A 50 21.04 -2.44 15.08
CA GLN A 50 21.03 -3.41 16.17
C GLN A 50 22.41 -3.57 16.81
N GLN A 51 22.86 -2.56 17.58
CA GLN A 51 23.74 -2.82 18.71
C GLN A 51 23.76 -1.63 19.68
N ASN A 52 23.51 -1.98 20.94
CA ASN A 52 23.46 -1.14 22.14
C ASN A 52 24.88 -0.71 22.58
N ASP A 53 25.72 -0.24 21.67
CA ASP A 53 27.09 0.15 22.01
C ASP A 53 27.33 1.65 21.80
N GLU A 54 27.77 2.30 22.86
CA GLU A 54 28.22 3.71 22.95
C GLU A 54 29.45 4.02 22.04
N ALA A 55 29.75 3.15 21.06
CA ALA A 55 30.82 3.27 20.08
C ALA A 55 30.35 2.90 18.65
N ALA A 56 29.07 3.07 18.32
CA ALA A 56 28.60 2.96 16.93
C ALA A 56 29.38 3.96 16.06
N ILE A 57 30.25 3.45 15.18
CA ILE A 57 30.96 4.26 14.20
C ILE A 57 29.90 4.96 13.35
N ASP A 58 29.79 6.29 13.49
CA ASP A 58 28.85 7.10 12.72
C ASP A 58 29.03 6.80 11.21
N ASN A 59 27.99 6.25 10.58
CA ASN A 59 28.02 6.02 9.14
C ASN A 59 28.14 7.39 8.44
N LEU A 60 29.34 7.66 7.91
CA LEU A 60 29.69 8.94 7.29
C LEU A 60 28.80 9.25 6.08
N PHE A 61 28.39 8.25 5.30
CA PHE A 61 27.50 8.45 4.16
C PHE A 61 26.12 8.93 4.62
N ILE A 62 25.56 8.33 5.66
CA ILE A 62 24.29 8.77 6.27
C ILE A 62 24.44 10.17 6.87
N ASN A 63 25.56 10.46 7.54
CA ASN A 63 25.83 11.77 8.12
C ASN A 63 25.93 12.86 7.03
N TYR A 64 26.65 12.61 5.94
CA TYR A 64 26.72 13.55 4.82
C TYR A 64 25.37 13.71 4.12
N LEU A 65 24.63 12.62 3.90
CA LEU A 65 23.32 12.66 3.24
C LEU A 65 22.29 13.46 4.06
N SER A 66 22.26 13.28 5.38
CA SER A 66 21.34 14.01 6.27
C SER A 66 21.63 15.52 6.34
N ARG A 67 22.87 15.92 6.02
CA ARG A 67 23.29 17.33 5.95
C ARG A 67 22.95 18.01 4.63
N VAL A 68 22.62 17.29 3.56
CA VAL A 68 22.16 17.90 2.30
C VAL A 68 20.85 18.66 2.57
N HIS A 69 20.77 19.91 2.12
CA HIS A 69 19.63 20.78 2.45
C HIS A 69 19.34 21.89 1.44
N ARG A 70 20.17 22.08 0.40
CA ARG A 70 19.94 23.13 -0.60
C ARG A 70 18.84 22.69 -1.56
N ASP A 71 17.89 23.57 -1.83
CA ASP A 71 16.78 23.31 -2.77
C ASP A 71 17.30 22.94 -4.18
N GLU A 72 18.42 23.52 -4.62
CA GLU A 72 19.10 23.17 -5.89
C GLU A 72 19.54 21.70 -5.93
N ASP A 73 20.19 21.23 -4.86
CA ASP A 73 20.67 19.85 -4.75
C ASP A 73 19.48 18.87 -4.72
N PHE A 74 18.41 19.21 -4.00
CA PHE A 74 17.20 18.40 -3.96
C PHE A 74 16.46 18.37 -5.31
N SER A 75 16.40 19.50 -6.02
CA SER A 75 15.83 19.57 -7.36
C SER A 75 16.60 18.69 -8.34
N PHE A 76 17.94 18.75 -8.29
CA PHE A 76 18.80 17.89 -9.10
C PHE A 76 18.58 16.40 -8.82
N ILE A 77 18.55 16.00 -7.54
CA ILE A 77 18.29 14.62 -7.13
C ILE A 77 16.91 14.15 -7.60
N LEU A 78 15.86 14.93 -7.34
CA LEU A 78 14.49 14.59 -7.71
C LEU A 78 14.30 14.52 -9.23
N SER A 79 14.92 15.44 -9.98
CA SER A 79 14.93 15.40 -11.45
C SER A 79 15.62 14.14 -11.98
N GLY A 80 16.72 13.71 -11.34
CA GLY A 80 17.39 12.44 -11.63
C GLY A 80 16.47 11.24 -11.44
N PHE A 81 15.83 11.13 -10.26
CA PHE A 81 14.89 10.04 -9.98
C PHE A 81 13.72 10.00 -10.95
N THR A 82 13.04 11.13 -11.14
CA THR A 82 11.87 11.21 -12.03
C THR A 82 12.24 10.87 -13.47
N ARG A 83 13.39 11.35 -13.98
CA ARG A 83 13.87 10.99 -15.32
C ARG A 83 14.13 9.49 -15.46
N LEU A 84 14.82 8.88 -14.51
CA LEU A 84 15.20 7.47 -14.58
C LEU A 84 14.00 6.54 -14.36
N LEU A 85 13.12 6.85 -13.40
CA LEU A 85 11.90 6.08 -13.14
C LEU A 85 10.88 6.20 -14.28
N MET A 86 10.78 7.36 -14.95
CA MET A 86 9.89 7.54 -16.10
C MET A 86 10.40 6.90 -17.37
N ASN A 87 11.71 6.69 -17.52
CA ASN A 87 12.31 6.25 -18.78
C ASN A 87 11.65 4.97 -19.36
N PRO A 88 11.40 3.89 -18.59
CA PRO A 88 10.79 2.68 -19.15
C PRO A 88 9.33 2.86 -19.60
N LEU A 89 8.65 3.88 -19.06
CA LEU A 89 7.23 4.19 -19.29
C LEU A 89 7.00 5.15 -20.46
N ARG A 90 8.05 5.85 -20.93
CA ARG A 90 7.92 6.78 -22.05
C ARG A 90 7.54 6.02 -23.32
N GLN A 91 6.45 6.43 -23.94
CA GLN A 91 6.07 5.98 -25.27
C GLN A 91 6.78 6.83 -26.33
N THR A 92 7.28 6.16 -27.35
CA THR A 92 7.84 6.78 -28.54
C THR A 92 7.08 6.28 -29.76
N TYR A 93 7.01 7.11 -30.80
CA TYR A 93 6.31 6.74 -32.04
C TYR A 93 6.92 5.49 -32.70
N LEU A 94 8.25 5.35 -32.59
CA LEU A 94 9.00 4.23 -33.12
C LEU A 94 9.24 3.18 -32.03
N PRO A 95 8.90 1.90 -32.27
CA PRO A 95 9.08 0.84 -31.28
C PRO A 95 10.56 0.64 -30.96
N HIS A 96 10.87 0.41 -29.67
CA HIS A 96 12.23 0.21 -29.16
C HIS A 96 13.24 1.30 -29.55
N SER A 97 12.76 2.52 -29.85
CA SER A 97 13.62 3.62 -30.31
C SER A 97 14.45 4.26 -29.20
N THR A 98 14.07 4.11 -27.94
CA THR A 98 14.80 4.64 -26.79
C THR A 98 15.27 3.52 -25.88
N LYS A 99 16.48 3.68 -25.33
CA LYS A 99 17.02 2.76 -24.33
C LYS A 99 16.13 2.78 -23.09
N LYS A 100 15.88 1.61 -22.52
CA LYS A 100 15.13 1.43 -21.27
C LYS A 100 16.03 0.94 -20.17
N VAL A 101 16.14 1.72 -19.10
CA VAL A 101 16.88 1.35 -17.89
C VAL A 101 16.24 0.15 -17.19
N GLN A 102 17.06 -0.70 -16.57
CA GLN A 102 16.58 -1.94 -15.92
C GLN A 102 16.72 -1.93 -14.38
N PHE A 103 17.38 -0.91 -13.81
CA PHE A 103 17.71 -0.79 -12.38
C PHE A 103 16.64 -0.06 -11.54
N HIS A 104 15.35 -0.27 -11.87
CA HIS A 104 14.24 0.41 -11.20
C HIS A 104 14.05 -0.04 -9.74
N GLN A 105 14.40 -1.28 -9.39
CA GLN A 105 14.30 -1.77 -8.01
C GLN A 105 15.30 -1.06 -7.10
N GLU A 106 16.54 -0.92 -7.58
CA GLU A 106 17.62 -0.20 -6.93
C GLU A 106 17.25 1.28 -6.75
N LEU A 107 16.66 1.93 -7.76
CA LEU A 107 16.17 3.31 -7.65
C LEU A 107 15.12 3.48 -6.55
N LEU A 108 14.17 2.54 -6.43
CA LEU A 108 13.14 2.62 -5.38
C LEU A 108 13.74 2.43 -3.99
N ILE A 109 14.67 1.48 -3.82
CA ILE A 109 15.39 1.29 -2.56
C ILE A 109 16.18 2.55 -2.20
N PHE A 110 16.86 3.14 -3.18
CA PHE A 110 17.64 4.36 -2.96
C PHE A 110 16.75 5.55 -2.61
N PHE A 111 15.62 5.72 -3.31
CA PHE A 111 14.63 6.75 -3.00
C PHE A 111 14.11 6.61 -1.56
N TRP A 112 13.76 5.38 -1.15
CA TRP A 112 13.37 5.08 0.23
C TRP A 112 14.45 5.53 1.24
N LYS A 113 15.71 5.11 1.03
CA LYS A 113 16.83 5.44 1.93
C LYS A 113 17.03 6.95 2.08
N ILE A 114 16.94 7.73 1.00
CA ILE A 114 17.06 9.19 1.08
C ILE A 114 15.89 9.80 1.86
N CYS A 115 14.65 9.37 1.60
CA CYS A 115 13.49 9.86 2.35
C CYS A 115 13.53 9.46 3.84
N GLU A 116 14.12 8.31 4.16
CA GLU A 116 14.32 7.84 5.53
C GLU A 116 15.34 8.70 6.27
N PHE A 117 16.54 8.87 5.71
CA PHE A 117 17.67 9.55 6.37
C PHE A 117 17.68 11.08 6.21
N ASN A 118 16.94 11.64 5.25
CA ASN A 118 16.85 13.08 5.04
C ASN A 118 15.38 13.53 4.94
N LYS A 119 14.80 13.88 6.10
CA LYS A 119 13.43 14.40 6.18
C LYS A 119 13.24 15.73 5.43
N LYS A 120 14.30 16.55 5.27
CA LYS A 120 14.22 17.78 4.48
C LYS A 120 13.96 17.47 3.00
N PHE A 121 14.62 16.44 2.46
CA PHE A 121 14.35 15.95 1.11
C PHE A 121 12.92 15.42 0.99
N LEU A 122 12.45 14.60 1.95
CA LEU A 122 11.06 14.12 1.95
C LEU A 122 10.05 15.28 1.88
N TYR A 123 10.20 16.31 2.73
CA TYR A 123 9.34 17.49 2.69
C TYR A 123 9.49 18.29 1.39
N PHE A 124 10.70 18.36 0.82
CA PHE A 124 10.94 19.00 -0.47
C PHE A 124 10.17 18.30 -1.61
N VAL A 125 10.24 16.97 -1.69
CA VAL A 125 9.48 16.17 -2.67
C VAL A 125 7.98 16.45 -2.56
N LEU A 126 7.47 16.59 -1.34
CA LEU A 126 6.07 16.84 -1.04
C LEU A 126 5.65 18.31 -1.18
N LYS A 127 6.59 19.24 -1.35
CA LYS A 127 6.33 20.68 -1.46
C LYS A 127 5.62 21.03 -2.77
N SER A 128 5.99 20.39 -3.87
CA SER A 128 5.47 20.64 -5.22
C SER A 128 4.58 19.50 -5.73
N SER A 129 4.16 19.56 -7.00
CA SER A 129 3.47 18.44 -7.65
C SER A 129 4.42 17.37 -8.21
N ASP A 130 5.73 17.54 -8.05
CA ASP A 130 6.74 16.67 -8.66
C ASP A 130 6.76 15.28 -8.01
N VAL A 131 6.21 15.15 -6.79
CA VAL A 131 5.90 13.84 -6.19
C VAL A 131 5.00 12.98 -7.08
N LEU A 132 4.15 13.58 -7.93
CA LEU A 132 3.30 12.83 -8.85
C LEU A 132 4.11 12.15 -9.95
N ASP A 133 5.25 12.74 -10.34
CA ASP A 133 6.21 12.14 -11.28
C ASP A 133 7.03 11.01 -10.64
N VAL A 134 6.94 10.83 -9.31
CA VAL A 134 7.44 9.65 -8.59
C VAL A 134 6.33 8.63 -8.35
N LEU A 135 5.11 9.10 -8.06
CA LEU A 135 3.93 8.27 -7.84
C LEU A 135 3.60 7.40 -9.05
N VAL A 136 3.56 7.99 -10.23
CA VAL A 136 3.07 7.33 -11.45
C VAL A 136 3.92 6.12 -11.85
N PRO A 137 5.28 6.16 -11.84
CA PRO A 137 6.12 5.00 -12.08
C PRO A 137 5.98 3.93 -11.01
N ILE A 138 5.84 4.30 -9.73
CA ILE A 138 5.59 3.34 -8.67
C ILE A 138 4.29 2.58 -8.95
N LEU A 139 3.19 3.29 -9.25
CA LEU A 139 1.91 2.65 -9.56
C LEU A 139 1.97 1.79 -10.82
N TYR A 140 2.73 2.19 -11.84
CA TYR A 140 2.97 1.38 -13.02
C TYR A 140 3.62 0.04 -12.67
N HIS A 141 4.75 0.08 -11.96
CA HIS A 141 5.50 -1.13 -11.59
C HIS A 141 4.70 -2.03 -10.64
N LEU A 142 3.93 -1.45 -9.72
CA LEU A 142 3.02 -2.20 -8.86
C LEU A 142 1.91 -2.88 -9.66
N ASN A 143 1.32 -2.18 -10.65
CA ASN A 143 0.29 -2.77 -11.51
C ASN A 143 0.86 -3.89 -12.39
N ASP A 144 2.01 -3.67 -13.02
CA ASP A 144 2.67 -4.65 -13.89
C ASP A 144 3.07 -5.93 -13.12
N SER A 145 3.61 -5.76 -11.91
CA SER A 145 4.17 -6.86 -11.12
C SER A 145 3.14 -7.63 -10.28
N ARG A 146 1.88 -7.19 -10.24
CA ARG A 146 0.85 -7.73 -9.32
C ARG A 146 0.56 -9.23 -9.46
N ALA A 147 0.77 -9.78 -10.67
CA ALA A 147 0.50 -11.18 -10.98
C ALA A 147 1.73 -12.08 -10.79
N ASP A 148 2.93 -11.48 -10.69
CA ASP A 148 4.20 -12.20 -10.62
C ASP A 148 4.67 -12.35 -9.18
N GLN A 149 4.62 -13.59 -8.67
CA GLN A 149 5.03 -13.92 -7.30
C GLN A 149 6.51 -13.67 -7.03
N SER A 150 7.36 -13.68 -8.07
CA SER A 150 8.80 -13.43 -7.91
C SER A 150 9.10 -11.95 -7.59
N ARG A 151 8.19 -11.06 -7.98
CA ARG A 151 8.32 -9.60 -7.79
C ARG A 151 7.65 -9.08 -6.53
N ILE A 152 7.31 -9.96 -5.59
CA ILE A 152 6.67 -9.58 -4.33
C ILE A 152 7.51 -8.56 -3.53
N GLY A 153 8.84 -8.62 -3.61
CA GLY A 153 9.72 -7.63 -2.98
C GLY A 153 9.54 -6.22 -3.56
N LEU A 154 9.42 -6.11 -4.88
CA LEU A 154 9.11 -4.86 -5.59
C LEU A 154 7.74 -4.30 -5.17
N MET A 155 6.75 -5.18 -4.97
CA MET A 155 5.44 -4.78 -4.47
C MET A 155 5.53 -4.13 -3.09
N HIS A 156 6.29 -4.71 -2.16
CA HIS A 156 6.45 -4.19 -0.81
C HIS A 156 7.20 -2.86 -0.76
N ILE A 157 8.34 -2.70 -1.44
CA ILE A 157 9.08 -1.43 -1.46
C ILE A 157 8.21 -0.30 -2.06
N GLY A 158 7.47 -0.58 -3.15
CA GLY A 158 6.58 0.41 -3.74
C GLY A 158 5.45 0.81 -2.80
N VAL A 159 4.78 -0.16 -2.16
CA VAL A 159 3.72 0.12 -1.18
C VAL A 159 4.24 0.86 0.04
N PHE A 160 5.43 0.52 0.55
CA PHE A 160 6.02 1.22 1.70
C PHE A 160 6.42 2.66 1.37
N ILE A 161 6.97 2.93 0.18
CA ILE A 161 7.20 4.32 -0.26
C ILE A 161 5.88 5.09 -0.28
N LEU A 162 4.81 4.51 -0.84
CA LEU A 162 3.51 5.17 -0.85
C LEU A 162 2.93 5.35 0.56
N LEU A 163 3.15 4.41 1.48
CA LEU A 163 2.78 4.54 2.89
C LEU A 163 3.51 5.70 3.55
N LEU A 164 4.82 5.80 3.34
CA LEU A 164 5.65 6.90 3.84
C LEU A 164 5.16 8.26 3.31
N LEU A 165 4.90 8.38 2.01
CA LEU A 165 4.40 9.61 1.40
C LEU A 165 2.98 9.96 1.87
N SER A 166 2.12 8.96 2.05
CA SER A 166 0.74 9.16 2.51
C SER A 166 0.62 9.71 3.93
N GLY A 167 1.66 9.57 4.75
CA GLY A 167 1.72 10.12 6.10
C GLY A 167 1.73 11.65 6.15
N GLU A 168 1.86 12.33 5.01
CA GLU A 168 1.93 13.78 4.91
C GLU A 168 0.73 14.35 4.16
N ARG A 169 0.10 15.38 4.75
CA ARG A 169 -1.10 16.05 4.19
C ARG A 169 -0.89 16.51 2.75
N ASN A 170 0.29 17.06 2.44
CA ASN A 170 0.57 17.59 1.11
C ASN A 170 0.44 16.52 0.03
N PHE A 171 0.82 15.27 0.30
CA PHE A 171 0.64 14.18 -0.66
C PHE A 171 -0.84 14.01 -1.05
N GLY A 172 -1.71 13.86 -0.05
CA GLY A 172 -3.16 13.72 -0.28
C GLY A 172 -3.77 14.90 -1.03
N VAL A 173 -3.33 16.13 -0.75
CA VAL A 173 -3.78 17.32 -1.48
C VAL A 173 -3.32 17.28 -2.94
N ARG A 174 -2.06 16.92 -3.21
CA ARG A 174 -1.47 16.89 -4.56
C ARG A 174 -2.12 15.83 -5.46
N LEU A 175 -2.65 14.74 -4.90
CA LEU A 175 -3.36 13.70 -5.65
C LEU A 175 -4.57 14.22 -6.45
N ASN A 176 -5.13 15.38 -6.08
CA ASN A 176 -6.25 16.00 -6.82
C ASN A 176 -5.84 16.61 -8.17
N LYS A 177 -4.55 16.65 -8.52
CA LYS A 177 -4.13 17.14 -9.84
C LYS A 177 -4.70 16.21 -10.93
N PRO A 178 -5.22 16.74 -12.04
CA PRO A 178 -5.70 15.94 -13.17
C PRO A 178 -4.62 14.96 -13.65
N TYR A 179 -5.01 13.71 -13.90
CA TYR A 179 -4.13 12.71 -14.49
C TYR A 179 -4.24 12.80 -16.02
N THR A 180 -3.19 13.28 -16.67
CA THR A 180 -3.14 13.48 -18.13
C THR A 180 -2.17 12.55 -18.84
N ALA A 181 -1.41 11.74 -18.10
CA ALA A 181 -0.38 10.89 -18.70
C ALA A 181 -1.02 9.71 -19.45
N THR A 182 -0.58 9.49 -20.69
CA THR A 182 -0.99 8.36 -21.53
C THR A 182 0.02 7.23 -21.38
N ILE A 183 0.09 6.65 -20.18
CA ILE A 183 0.96 5.50 -19.93
C ILE A 183 0.16 4.23 -20.20
N PRO A 184 0.70 3.24 -20.96
CA PRO A 184 0.01 2.00 -21.26
C PRO A 184 -0.04 1.12 -20.01
N MET A 185 -0.99 1.39 -19.13
CA MET A 185 -1.31 0.54 -18.00
C MET A 185 -2.50 -0.33 -18.34
N ASP A 186 -2.44 -1.61 -17.98
CA ASP A 186 -3.61 -2.49 -17.98
C ASP A 186 -4.56 -2.03 -16.84
N ILE A 187 -5.35 -1.00 -17.09
CA ILE A 187 -6.39 -0.44 -16.22
C ILE A 187 -7.56 0.06 -17.08
N PRO A 188 -8.79 0.12 -16.54
CA PRO A 188 -9.92 0.71 -17.25
C PRO A 188 -9.63 2.16 -17.64
N VAL A 189 -10.10 2.59 -18.81
CA VAL A 189 -10.02 4.00 -19.20
C VAL A 189 -10.89 4.83 -18.27
N PHE A 190 -10.32 5.89 -17.71
CA PHE A 190 -11.04 6.87 -16.90
C PHE A 190 -10.50 8.27 -17.17
N SER A 191 -11.34 9.27 -16.87
CA SER A 191 -10.94 10.68 -16.81
C SER A 191 -11.06 11.12 -15.36
N GLY A 192 -9.95 11.54 -14.75
CA GLY A 192 -9.90 11.85 -13.33
C GLY A 192 -8.57 12.40 -12.87
N THR A 193 -8.30 12.23 -11.59
CA THR A 193 -7.12 12.75 -10.89
C THR A 193 -6.09 11.65 -10.62
N HIS A 194 -4.93 12.01 -10.06
CA HIS A 194 -3.96 11.00 -9.59
C HIS A 194 -4.50 10.16 -8.43
N ALA A 195 -5.47 10.68 -7.65
CA ALA A 195 -6.19 9.91 -6.65
C ALA A 195 -6.99 8.75 -7.29
N ASP A 196 -7.59 9.00 -8.45
CA ASP A 196 -8.32 7.97 -9.20
C ASP A 196 -7.38 6.87 -9.68
N LEU A 197 -6.21 7.24 -10.23
CA LEU A 197 -5.19 6.28 -10.63
C LEU A 197 -4.77 5.39 -9.44
N LEU A 198 -4.50 6.01 -8.29
CA LEU A 198 -4.12 5.30 -7.06
C LEU A 198 -5.19 4.28 -6.65
N ILE A 199 -6.46 4.69 -6.59
CA ILE A 199 -7.59 3.83 -6.21
C ILE A 199 -7.77 2.68 -7.20
N VAL A 200 -7.71 2.96 -8.50
CA VAL A 200 -7.90 1.95 -9.55
C VAL A 200 -6.79 0.90 -9.51
N VAL A 201 -5.53 1.32 -9.37
CA VAL A 201 -4.39 0.41 -9.26
C VAL A 201 -4.47 -0.42 -7.98
N PHE A 202 -4.79 0.20 -6.84
CA PHE A 202 -4.92 -0.53 -5.56
C PHE A 202 -6.07 -1.53 -5.58
N HIS A 203 -7.22 -1.14 -6.14
CA HIS A 203 -8.33 -2.07 -6.35
C HIS A 203 -7.88 -3.28 -7.19
N LYS A 204 -7.15 -3.04 -8.28
CA LYS A 204 -6.69 -4.11 -9.16
C LYS A 204 -5.69 -5.04 -8.47
N ILE A 205 -4.75 -4.49 -7.69
CA ILE A 205 -3.82 -5.27 -6.88
C ILE A 205 -4.58 -6.15 -5.87
N ILE A 206 -5.58 -5.59 -5.19
CA ILE A 206 -6.37 -6.31 -4.18
C ILE A 206 -7.22 -7.42 -4.80
N THR A 207 -7.82 -7.17 -5.97
CA THR A 207 -8.80 -8.08 -6.58
C THR A 207 -8.20 -9.11 -7.52
N THR A 208 -7.07 -8.81 -8.15
CA THR A 208 -6.42 -9.68 -9.15
C THR A 208 -5.03 -10.17 -8.74
N GLY A 209 -4.48 -9.66 -7.62
CA GLY A 209 -3.18 -10.09 -7.12
C GLY A 209 -3.19 -11.52 -6.58
N HIS A 210 -2.01 -12.12 -6.51
CA HIS A 210 -1.82 -13.47 -5.96
C HIS A 210 -1.97 -13.52 -4.43
N ASN A 211 -2.17 -14.70 -3.83
CA ASN A 211 -2.42 -14.84 -2.39
C ASN A 211 -1.34 -14.22 -1.48
N ARG A 212 -0.06 -14.22 -1.89
CA ARG A 212 1.02 -13.55 -1.14
C ARG A 212 0.90 -12.01 -1.06
N MET A 213 -0.08 -11.41 -1.74
CA MET A 213 -0.40 -9.97 -1.64
C MET A 213 -1.23 -9.63 -0.40
N GLN A 214 -1.89 -10.60 0.23
CA GLN A 214 -2.78 -10.34 1.37
C GLN A 214 -2.14 -9.53 2.51
N PRO A 215 -0.87 -9.77 2.92
CA PRO A 215 -0.22 -8.97 3.96
C PRO A 215 -0.13 -7.47 3.63
N LEU A 216 -0.15 -7.10 2.33
CA LEU A 216 -0.10 -5.72 1.88
C LEU A 216 -1.46 -5.02 1.87
N PHE A 217 -2.58 -5.75 1.98
CA PHE A 217 -3.92 -5.14 1.91
C PHE A 217 -4.14 -4.09 3.00
N ASP A 218 -3.68 -4.39 4.21
CA ASP A 218 -3.70 -3.47 5.34
C ASP A 218 -2.93 -2.18 5.03
N CYS A 219 -1.78 -2.27 4.38
CA CYS A 219 -0.96 -1.10 4.00
C CYS A 219 -1.63 -0.30 2.87
N LEU A 220 -2.14 -0.97 1.84
CA LEU A 220 -2.85 -0.35 0.71
C LEU A 220 -4.09 0.43 1.20
N LEU A 221 -4.89 -0.17 2.08
CA LEU A 221 -6.06 0.51 2.65
C LEU A 221 -5.65 1.61 3.62
N THR A 222 -4.57 1.45 4.39
CA THR A 222 -4.05 2.51 5.26
C THR A 222 -3.65 3.75 4.47
N ILE A 223 -2.98 3.58 3.32
CA ILE A 223 -2.65 4.69 2.40
C ILE A 223 -3.93 5.41 1.95
N LEU A 224 -4.96 4.66 1.54
CA LEU A 224 -6.24 5.23 1.11
C LEU A 224 -6.93 5.98 2.26
N VAL A 225 -6.90 5.44 3.47
CA VAL A 225 -7.42 6.11 4.67
C VAL A 225 -6.69 7.43 4.91
N ASN A 226 -5.36 7.44 4.87
CA ASN A 226 -4.57 8.66 5.08
C ASN A 226 -4.90 9.77 4.08
N VAL A 227 -5.13 9.43 2.80
CA VAL A 227 -5.41 10.43 1.76
C VAL A 227 -6.89 10.81 1.65
N SER A 228 -7.80 9.94 2.11
CA SER A 228 -9.25 10.09 1.96
C SER A 228 -9.86 11.44 2.41
N PRO A 229 -9.40 12.11 3.49
CA PRO A 229 -9.94 13.41 3.89
C PRO A 229 -9.66 14.54 2.90
N TYR A 230 -8.77 14.32 1.93
CA TYR A 230 -8.28 15.32 1.00
C TYR A 230 -8.76 15.09 -0.45
N LEU A 231 -9.45 13.99 -0.73
CA LEU A 231 -9.87 13.62 -2.08
C LEU A 231 -11.13 14.39 -2.48
N LYS A 232 -11.05 15.26 -3.49
CA LYS A 232 -12.13 16.21 -3.81
C LYS A 232 -13.09 15.75 -4.89
N THR A 233 -12.59 15.11 -5.95
CA THR A 233 -13.37 14.90 -7.18
C THR A 233 -13.16 13.50 -7.74
N LEU A 234 -13.54 12.48 -6.96
CA LEU A 234 -13.43 11.11 -7.43
C LEU A 234 -14.31 10.86 -8.65
N SER A 235 -13.74 10.17 -9.64
CA SER A 235 -14.48 9.69 -10.80
C SER A 235 -15.51 8.61 -10.41
N MET A 236 -16.48 8.39 -11.30
CA MET A 236 -17.45 7.31 -11.14
C MET A 236 -16.77 5.93 -11.09
N VAL A 237 -15.69 5.76 -11.86
CA VAL A 237 -14.92 4.52 -11.90
C VAL A 237 -14.31 4.22 -10.53
N SER A 238 -13.55 5.16 -9.96
CA SER A 238 -12.92 5.00 -8.64
C SER A 238 -13.94 4.81 -7.53
N SER A 239 -15.05 5.56 -7.58
CA SER A 239 -16.17 5.43 -6.63
C SER A 239 -16.76 4.01 -6.64
N THR A 240 -16.98 3.45 -7.84
CA THR A 240 -17.45 2.08 -8.01
C THR A 240 -16.42 1.06 -7.54
N LYS A 241 -15.12 1.30 -7.77
CA LYS A 241 -14.04 0.41 -7.31
C LYS A 241 -13.94 0.37 -5.78
N LEU A 242 -13.99 1.52 -5.09
CA LEU A 242 -13.99 1.55 -3.61
C LEU A 242 -15.18 0.78 -3.05
N LEU A 243 -16.36 1.00 -3.62
CA LEU A 243 -17.57 0.34 -3.16
C LEU A 243 -17.55 -1.18 -3.44
N HIS A 244 -16.95 -1.61 -4.56
CA HIS A 244 -16.72 -3.03 -4.82
C HIS A 244 -15.84 -3.68 -3.74
N LEU A 245 -14.83 -2.97 -3.22
CA LEU A 245 -14.02 -3.48 -2.09
C LEU A 245 -14.85 -3.63 -0.82
N VAL A 246 -15.77 -2.68 -0.53
CA VAL A 246 -16.71 -2.81 0.59
C VAL A 246 -17.56 -4.05 0.41
N ASP A 247 -18.24 -4.18 -0.73
CA ASP A 247 -19.11 -5.32 -1.01
C ASP A 247 -18.36 -6.65 -0.84
N ALA A 248 -17.12 -6.75 -1.32
CA ALA A 248 -16.28 -7.94 -1.15
C ALA A 248 -15.90 -8.22 0.31
N PHE A 249 -15.35 -7.23 1.03
CA PHE A 249 -14.79 -7.39 2.37
C PHE A 249 -15.81 -7.28 3.51
N THR A 250 -17.06 -6.90 3.23
CA THR A 250 -18.13 -6.86 4.24
C THR A 250 -19.08 -8.05 4.14
N THR A 251 -18.77 -9.04 3.29
CA THR A 251 -19.55 -10.27 3.23
C THR A 251 -19.38 -11.09 4.52
N PRO A 252 -20.46 -11.72 5.06
CA PRO A 252 -20.38 -12.46 6.32
C PRO A 252 -19.30 -13.55 6.32
N TRP A 253 -19.16 -14.29 5.21
CA TRP A 253 -18.12 -15.34 5.11
C TRP A 253 -16.71 -14.76 5.26
N PHE A 254 -16.45 -13.59 4.67
CA PHE A 254 -15.12 -12.97 4.69
C PHE A 254 -14.83 -12.45 6.09
N LEU A 255 -15.78 -11.70 6.66
CA LEU A 255 -15.65 -11.15 8.00
C LEU A 255 -15.41 -12.21 9.06
N PHE A 256 -15.92 -13.43 8.88
CA PHE A 256 -15.75 -14.52 9.84
C PHE A 256 -14.59 -15.46 9.49
N SER A 257 -13.88 -15.22 8.38
CA SER A 257 -12.83 -16.12 7.89
C SER A 257 -11.52 -16.04 8.68
N SER A 258 -11.22 -14.88 9.27
CA SER A 258 -10.01 -14.68 10.07
C SER A 258 -10.23 -13.64 11.17
N PRO A 259 -9.43 -13.66 12.25
CA PRO A 259 -9.58 -12.70 13.35
C PRO A 259 -9.28 -11.25 12.92
N SER A 260 -8.50 -11.05 11.85
CA SER A 260 -8.10 -9.75 11.32
C SER A 260 -8.93 -9.27 10.11
N ALA A 261 -9.77 -10.13 9.51
CA ALA A 261 -10.54 -9.79 8.31
C ALA A 261 -11.44 -8.56 8.50
N ASN A 262 -11.97 -8.38 9.72
CA ASN A 262 -12.82 -7.24 10.05
C ASN A 262 -12.07 -5.89 9.93
N HIS A 263 -10.73 -5.85 10.08
CA HIS A 263 -9.95 -4.60 10.03
C HIS A 263 -10.05 -3.92 8.66
N LEU A 264 -10.10 -4.69 7.58
CA LEU A 264 -10.27 -4.15 6.22
C LEU A 264 -11.61 -3.43 6.06
N ALA A 265 -12.68 -3.95 6.68
CA ALA A 265 -13.97 -3.28 6.70
C ALA A 265 -13.91 -1.95 7.47
N PHE A 266 -13.19 -1.90 8.60
CA PHE A 266 -12.98 -0.64 9.33
C PHE A 266 -12.25 0.40 8.48
N PHE A 267 -11.16 0.04 7.81
CA PHE A 267 -10.43 0.97 6.94
C PHE A 267 -11.32 1.48 5.81
N LEU A 268 -12.08 0.60 5.15
CA LEU A 268 -12.98 1.01 4.08
C LEU A 268 -14.06 1.97 4.58
N LEU A 269 -14.74 1.65 5.69
CA LEU A 269 -15.75 2.54 6.25
C LEU A 269 -15.16 3.89 6.66
N GLU A 270 -13.93 3.92 7.19
CA GLU A 270 -13.20 5.15 7.51
C GLU A 270 -12.92 6.00 6.26
N ILE A 271 -12.55 5.39 5.13
CA ILE A 271 -12.39 6.09 3.83
C ILE A 271 -13.69 6.80 3.44
N PHE A 272 -14.82 6.09 3.48
CA PHE A 272 -16.13 6.69 3.14
C PHE A 272 -16.51 7.80 4.11
N ASN A 273 -16.33 7.59 5.41
CA ASN A 273 -16.62 8.61 6.42
C ASN A 273 -15.77 9.87 6.23
N ASN A 274 -14.46 9.71 5.98
CA ASN A 274 -13.56 10.82 5.71
C ASN A 274 -14.04 11.63 4.49
N ILE A 275 -14.36 10.96 3.38
CA ILE A 275 -14.80 11.67 2.17
C ILE A 275 -16.15 12.36 2.39
N ILE A 276 -17.11 11.68 3.04
CA ILE A 276 -18.43 12.27 3.34
C ILE A 276 -18.31 13.46 4.30
N GLN A 277 -17.45 13.40 5.32
CA GLN A 277 -17.36 14.47 6.31
C GLN A 277 -16.56 15.68 5.79
N TYR A 278 -15.48 15.44 5.04
CA TYR A 278 -14.53 16.49 4.70
C TYR A 278 -14.62 16.98 3.26
N GLN A 279 -15.08 16.14 2.33
CA GLN A 279 -15.07 16.41 0.89
C GLN A 279 -16.39 16.06 0.19
N PHE A 280 -17.52 16.16 0.90
CA PHE A 280 -18.85 15.86 0.33
C PHE A 280 -19.12 16.65 -0.95
N ASP A 281 -18.86 17.96 -0.91
CA ASP A 281 -19.19 18.94 -1.96
C ASP A 281 -18.71 18.52 -3.36
N GLY A 282 -17.48 18.02 -3.47
CA GLY A 282 -16.91 17.60 -4.75
C GLY A 282 -17.14 16.12 -5.12
N ASN A 283 -17.58 15.28 -4.19
CA ASN A 283 -17.66 13.82 -4.38
C ASN A 283 -19.08 13.29 -4.63
N SER A 284 -19.85 14.00 -5.47
CA SER A 284 -21.19 13.59 -5.91
C SER A 284 -21.23 12.17 -6.51
N ASN A 285 -20.21 11.79 -7.29
CA ASN A 285 -20.09 10.44 -7.87
C ASN A 285 -20.03 9.34 -6.80
N LEU A 286 -19.28 9.56 -5.72
CA LEU A 286 -19.15 8.63 -4.62
C LEU A 286 -20.48 8.51 -3.85
N VAL A 287 -21.09 9.65 -3.54
CA VAL A 287 -22.38 9.72 -2.84
C VAL A 287 -23.47 9.01 -3.63
N TYR A 288 -23.54 9.25 -4.94
CA TYR A 288 -24.46 8.56 -5.84
C TYR A 288 -24.23 7.04 -5.81
N THR A 289 -22.97 6.61 -5.88
CA THR A 289 -22.60 5.19 -5.82
C THR A 289 -23.03 4.54 -4.49
N ILE A 290 -22.85 5.23 -3.36
CA ILE A 290 -23.33 4.80 -2.03
C ILE A 290 -24.85 4.63 -2.03
N ILE A 291 -25.61 5.60 -2.56
CA ILE A 291 -27.08 5.56 -2.62
C ILE A 291 -27.56 4.36 -3.44
N ARG A 292 -26.95 4.10 -4.60
CA ARG A 292 -27.31 2.97 -5.47
C ARG A 292 -27.08 1.61 -4.81
N LYS A 293 -26.08 1.52 -3.94
CA LYS A 293 -25.66 0.26 -3.30
C LYS A 293 -25.83 0.28 -1.79
N ARG A 294 -26.78 1.09 -1.31
CA ARG A 294 -27.16 1.24 0.10
C ARG A 294 -27.38 -0.08 0.83
N GLN A 295 -27.84 -1.12 0.13
CA GLN A 295 -28.08 -2.43 0.68
C GLN A 295 -26.82 -3.08 1.28
N VAL A 296 -25.63 -2.78 0.77
CA VAL A 296 -24.38 -3.30 1.33
C VAL A 296 -24.19 -2.81 2.77
N PHE A 297 -24.41 -1.51 3.01
CA PHE A 297 -24.30 -0.90 4.34
C PHE A 297 -25.42 -1.34 5.29
N HIS A 298 -26.66 -1.44 4.80
CA HIS A 298 -27.77 -1.99 5.60
C HIS A 298 -27.53 -3.46 5.98
N SER A 299 -26.98 -4.26 5.06
CA SER A 299 -26.64 -5.67 5.33
C SER A 299 -25.53 -5.78 6.37
N LEU A 300 -24.53 -4.90 6.33
CA LEU A 300 -23.46 -4.86 7.32
C LEU A 300 -23.96 -4.40 8.70
N ALA A 301 -24.82 -3.38 8.77
CA ALA A 301 -25.46 -2.96 10.01
C ALA A 301 -26.26 -4.13 10.65
N ASN A 302 -26.95 -4.91 9.82
CA ASN A 302 -27.75 -6.05 10.22
C ASN A 302 -26.99 -7.39 10.21
N LEU A 303 -25.64 -7.37 10.31
CA LEU A 303 -24.82 -8.56 10.26
C LEU A 303 -25.27 -9.60 11.33
N PRO A 304 -25.49 -10.87 10.97
CA PRO A 304 -25.90 -11.89 11.93
C PRO A 304 -24.80 -12.14 12.97
N THR A 305 -25.20 -12.27 14.23
CA THR A 305 -24.29 -12.50 15.37
C THR A 305 -24.53 -13.85 16.04
N ASP A 306 -25.47 -14.65 15.55
CA ASP A 306 -25.81 -15.95 16.10
C ASP A 306 -24.86 -17.04 15.60
N TYR A 307 -24.46 -17.94 16.49
CA TYR A 307 -23.49 -19.01 16.21
C TYR A 307 -23.87 -19.84 14.99
N ASN A 308 -25.15 -20.23 14.89
CA ASN A 308 -25.65 -21.06 13.80
C ASN A 308 -25.50 -20.39 12.43
N THR A 309 -25.76 -19.08 12.32
CA THR A 309 -25.60 -18.34 11.06
C THR A 309 -24.13 -18.08 10.72
N ILE A 310 -23.29 -17.83 11.73
CA ILE A 310 -21.84 -17.70 11.54
C ILE A 310 -21.27 -18.97 10.89
N ILE A 311 -21.52 -20.14 11.49
CA ILE A 311 -21.03 -21.43 10.95
C ILE A 311 -21.65 -21.75 9.58
N LYS A 312 -22.95 -21.48 9.38
CA LYS A 312 -23.61 -21.65 8.07
C LYS A 312 -22.96 -20.80 6.98
N SER A 313 -22.55 -19.57 7.29
CA SER A 313 -21.94 -18.68 6.31
C SER A 313 -20.54 -19.14 5.86
N LEU A 314 -19.76 -19.73 6.77
CA LEU A 314 -18.45 -20.32 6.48
C LEU A 314 -18.59 -21.60 5.65
N THR A 315 -19.50 -22.50 6.06
CA THR A 315 -19.70 -23.80 5.39
C THR A 315 -20.32 -23.69 4.00
N LYS A 316 -21.20 -22.70 3.75
CA LYS A 316 -21.82 -22.46 2.44
C LYS A 316 -20.79 -22.13 1.35
N LYS A 317 -19.67 -21.50 1.69
CA LYS A 317 -18.58 -21.22 0.75
C LYS A 317 -17.58 -22.36 0.62
N ALA A 318 -17.30 -23.12 1.69
CA ALA A 318 -16.50 -24.35 1.59
C ALA A 318 -17.04 -25.32 0.52
N LYS A 319 -18.36 -25.50 0.46
CA LYS A 319 -19.03 -26.28 -0.61
C LYS A 319 -18.91 -25.66 -2.01
N ARG A 320 -18.87 -24.33 -2.10
CA ARG A 320 -18.74 -23.59 -3.37
C ARG A 320 -17.31 -23.61 -3.91
N ASN A 321 -16.31 -23.58 -3.02
CA ASN A 321 -14.89 -23.69 -3.38
C ASN A 321 -14.50 -25.12 -3.79
N MET A 322 -15.11 -26.17 -3.23
CA MET A 322 -14.88 -27.56 -3.69
C MET A 322 -15.38 -27.83 -5.11
N GLN A 323 -16.29 -27.01 -5.65
CA GLN A 323 -16.75 -27.08 -7.04
C GLN A 323 -15.99 -26.13 -7.98
N ALA A 324 -15.10 -25.28 -7.45
CA ALA A 324 -14.40 -24.22 -8.19
C ALA A 324 -12.87 -24.42 -8.23
N THR A 325 -12.40 -25.67 -8.28
CA THR A 325 -10.99 -26.03 -8.49
C THR A 325 -10.45 -25.73 -9.90
N SER A 326 -11.21 -24.98 -10.69
CA SER A 326 -10.77 -24.33 -11.93
C SER A 326 -11.23 -22.87 -11.88
N SER A 327 -10.27 -21.96 -11.66
CA SER A 327 -10.38 -20.49 -11.68
C SER A 327 -11.36 -19.83 -10.69
N VAL A 328 -10.86 -19.37 -9.54
CA VAL A 328 -11.49 -18.24 -8.81
C VAL A 328 -10.84 -16.95 -9.30
N SER A 329 -11.36 -16.43 -10.41
CA SER A 329 -11.18 -15.05 -10.84
C SER A 329 -12.45 -14.29 -10.47
N LEU A 330 -12.34 -13.27 -9.61
CA LEU A 330 -13.42 -12.33 -9.36
C LEU A 330 -13.60 -11.48 -10.63
N THR A 331 -14.48 -11.92 -11.54
CA THR A 331 -15.00 -11.22 -12.73
C THR A 331 -14.01 -10.24 -13.37
N ALA A 332 -13.10 -10.76 -14.19
CA ALA A 332 -12.42 -10.00 -15.23
C ALA A 332 -13.07 -10.36 -16.56
N THR A 333 -13.61 -9.37 -17.27
CA THR A 333 -13.76 -9.46 -18.72
C THR A 333 -12.40 -9.77 -19.31
N GLU A 334 -12.31 -10.85 -20.09
CA GLU A 334 -11.09 -11.35 -20.71
C GLU A 334 -10.46 -10.25 -21.60
N THR A 335 -9.38 -9.65 -21.10
CA THR A 335 -8.35 -9.04 -21.95
C THR A 335 -7.13 -9.95 -21.89
N PRO A 336 -6.49 -10.27 -23.04
CA PRO A 336 -5.34 -11.15 -23.05
C PRO A 336 -4.19 -10.48 -22.28
N SER A 337 -3.80 -11.11 -21.17
CA SER A 337 -2.52 -10.86 -20.52
C SER A 337 -1.40 -11.09 -21.53
N MET A 338 -0.37 -10.24 -21.50
CA MET A 338 0.78 -10.30 -22.39
C MET A 338 1.49 -11.67 -22.31
N GLU A 339 2.07 -12.06 -23.45
CA GLU A 339 2.88 -13.26 -23.64
C GLU A 339 4.01 -13.32 -22.59
N GLY A 340 4.00 -14.34 -21.72
CA GLY A 340 5.08 -14.61 -20.75
C GLY A 340 4.71 -14.63 -19.26
N SER A 341 3.51 -14.17 -18.87
CA SER A 341 3.09 -14.12 -17.45
C SER A 341 2.23 -15.34 -17.06
N THR A 342 2.81 -16.53 -17.01
CA THR A 342 2.13 -17.70 -16.41
C THR A 342 2.30 -17.66 -14.89
N PRO A 343 1.23 -17.90 -14.09
CA PRO A 343 1.37 -18.06 -12.64
C PRO A 343 2.42 -19.13 -12.32
N ALA A 344 3.36 -18.82 -11.43
CA ALA A 344 4.32 -19.82 -10.96
C ALA A 344 3.56 -21.01 -10.34
N LEU A 345 3.93 -22.23 -10.76
CA LEU A 345 3.41 -23.46 -10.15
C LEU A 345 3.75 -23.47 -8.66
N PRO A 346 2.85 -24.00 -7.79
CA PRO A 346 3.16 -24.16 -6.38
C PRO A 346 4.45 -24.97 -6.20
N ALA A 347 5.30 -24.54 -5.27
CA ALA A 347 6.57 -25.22 -4.99
C ALA A 347 6.33 -26.70 -4.62
N GLU A 348 7.18 -27.59 -5.11
CA GLU A 348 7.06 -29.02 -4.82
C GLU A 348 7.23 -29.30 -3.32
N PRO A 349 6.49 -30.27 -2.75
CA PRO A 349 6.60 -30.64 -1.35
C PRO A 349 8.05 -31.07 -1.03
N GLY A 350 8.74 -30.34 -0.17
CA GLY A 350 10.14 -30.57 0.19
C GLY A 350 11.11 -29.45 -0.24
N THR A 351 10.66 -28.51 -1.07
CA THR A 351 11.41 -27.28 -1.36
C THR A 351 11.48 -26.41 -0.10
N LEU A 352 12.69 -26.00 0.31
CA LEU A 352 12.84 -24.98 1.35
C LEU A 352 12.17 -23.69 0.86
N ASN A 353 11.07 -23.30 1.49
CA ASN A 353 10.39 -22.04 1.20
C ASN A 353 11.25 -20.87 1.69
N ALA A 354 12.29 -20.50 0.95
CA ALA A 354 13.07 -19.29 1.16
C ALA A 354 12.15 -18.08 0.91
N THR A 355 11.41 -17.71 1.95
CA THR A 355 10.42 -16.64 1.92
C THR A 355 11.07 -15.42 2.55
N LEU A 356 10.94 -14.25 1.90
CA LEU A 356 11.20 -12.97 2.54
C LEU A 356 10.61 -12.99 3.98
N PRO A 357 11.31 -12.43 4.99
CA PRO A 357 10.76 -12.35 6.34
C PRO A 357 9.34 -11.82 6.32
N GLU A 358 8.47 -12.35 7.18
CA GLU A 358 7.11 -11.81 7.26
C GLU A 358 7.17 -10.34 7.64
N THR A 359 6.55 -9.49 6.81
CA THR A 359 6.45 -8.08 7.14
C THR A 359 5.57 -7.91 8.38
N PRO A 360 6.00 -7.14 9.39
CA PRO A 360 5.16 -6.87 10.54
C PRO A 360 3.83 -6.24 10.11
N GLY A 361 2.74 -6.63 10.77
CA GLY A 361 1.41 -6.10 10.44
C GLY A 361 1.34 -4.57 10.56
N VAL A 362 0.48 -3.93 9.76
CA VAL A 362 0.47 -2.46 9.60
C VAL A 362 0.37 -1.69 10.92
N MET A 363 -0.32 -2.26 11.91
CA MET A 363 -0.51 -1.67 13.23
C MET A 363 0.78 -1.58 14.05
N LYS A 364 1.80 -2.38 13.74
CA LYS A 364 3.13 -2.34 14.37
C LYS A 364 4.09 -1.38 13.67
N ILE A 365 3.77 -0.99 12.43
CA ILE A 365 4.64 -0.16 11.58
C ILE A 365 4.05 1.23 11.35
N THR A 366 2.94 1.56 12.01
CA THR A 366 2.31 2.88 11.90
C THR A 366 1.91 3.45 13.25
N GLU A 367 2.03 4.76 13.38
CA GLU A 367 1.55 5.53 14.54
C GLU A 367 0.43 6.48 14.12
N ARG A 368 -0.60 6.60 14.96
CA ARG A 368 -1.77 7.47 14.71
C ARG A 368 -1.51 8.86 15.30
N GLU A 369 -1.47 9.87 14.44
CA GLU A 369 -1.38 11.27 14.82
C GLU A 369 -2.60 12.06 14.33
N SER A 370 -3.01 13.08 15.08
CA SER A 370 -4.00 14.05 14.60
C SER A 370 -3.41 14.92 13.50
N ALA A 371 -4.13 15.11 12.39
CA ALA A 371 -3.70 15.99 11.31
C ALA A 371 -3.65 17.48 11.71
N HIS A 372 -4.24 17.86 12.86
CA HIS A 372 -4.23 19.22 13.40
C HIS A 372 -3.57 19.21 14.79
N PRO A 373 -2.32 19.70 14.92
CA PRO A 373 -1.70 19.92 16.22
C PRO A 373 -2.25 21.22 16.84
N GLY A 374 -3.31 21.12 17.64
CA GLY A 374 -3.84 22.24 18.44
C GLY A 374 -5.27 22.06 18.95
N ASN A 375 -5.42 22.10 20.29
CA ASN A 375 -6.65 22.35 21.08
C ASN A 375 -7.78 21.33 21.16
N LEU A 376 -7.47 20.02 21.17
CA LEU A 376 -8.36 19.04 21.81
C LEU A 376 -7.54 18.15 22.73
N THR A 377 -7.56 18.44 24.03
CA THR A 377 -7.32 17.44 25.06
C THR A 377 -8.30 16.30 24.80
N LEU A 378 -7.79 15.19 24.29
CA LEU A 378 -8.57 13.96 24.12
C LEU A 378 -9.08 13.54 25.51
N PRO A 379 -10.38 13.26 25.71
CA PRO A 379 -10.82 12.52 26.87
C PRO A 379 -10.14 11.14 26.83
N ALA A 380 -9.37 10.83 27.88
CA ALA A 380 -8.58 9.61 28.03
C ALA A 380 -9.46 8.36 28.30
N GLU A 381 -10.60 8.20 27.65
CA GLU A 381 -11.52 7.07 27.85
C GLU A 381 -11.51 6.01 26.74
N LEU A 382 -10.60 6.09 25.77
CA LEU A 382 -10.40 5.04 24.76
C LEU A 382 -9.02 4.37 24.83
N VAL A 383 -8.27 4.59 25.90
CA VAL A 383 -6.94 4.01 26.11
C VAL A 383 -6.95 3.16 27.39
N MET A 384 -6.74 1.86 27.21
CA MET A 384 -6.51 0.80 28.21
C MET A 384 -7.70 0.00 28.76
N SER A 385 -7.85 -1.22 28.25
CA SER A 385 -7.97 -2.40 29.12
C SER A 385 -7.07 -3.53 28.61
N ASN A 386 -5.88 -3.65 29.21
CA ASN A 386 -5.31 -4.91 29.68
C ASN A 386 -3.89 -4.66 30.22
N GLY A 387 -3.81 -4.61 31.55
CA GLY A 387 -2.56 -4.56 32.30
C GLY A 387 -2.87 -4.74 33.78
N MET A 388 -3.17 -5.98 34.20
CA MET A 388 -3.18 -6.33 35.62
C MET A 388 -1.73 -6.48 36.08
N THR A 389 -1.20 -5.42 36.70
CA THR A 389 -0.01 -5.47 37.55
C THR A 389 -0.49 -5.76 38.97
N LYS A 390 -0.14 -6.92 39.52
CA LYS A 390 -0.02 -7.11 40.97
C LYS A 390 1.45 -7.04 41.32
N GLU A 391 1.84 -5.99 42.03
CA GLU A 391 3.08 -5.94 42.79
C GLU A 391 3.00 -6.95 43.95
N ILE A 392 4.14 -7.55 44.31
CA ILE A 392 4.71 -7.55 45.68
C ILE A 392 5.90 -8.54 45.75
N THR A 393 7.07 -7.96 46.01
CA THR A 393 8.17 -8.40 46.89
C THR A 393 9.25 -9.40 46.42
N LYS A 394 10.49 -8.88 46.45
CA LYS A 394 11.78 -9.59 46.46
C LYS A 394 11.93 -10.47 47.72
N GLN A 395 12.35 -11.72 47.54
CA GLN A 395 13.18 -12.45 48.52
C GLN A 395 14.04 -13.52 47.81
N SER A 396 15.34 -13.49 48.10
CA SER A 396 16.35 -14.45 47.66
C SER A 396 16.20 -15.81 48.35
N SER A 397 16.46 -16.92 47.64
CA SER A 397 17.50 -17.92 47.97
C SER A 397 17.32 -19.27 47.24
N ASN A 398 18.49 -19.80 46.86
CA ASN A 398 18.93 -21.19 46.72
C ASN A 398 18.50 -22.13 45.56
N GLN A 399 19.59 -22.71 45.02
CA GLN A 399 19.79 -23.82 44.11
C GLN A 399 18.93 -25.07 44.36
N GLY A 400 18.57 -25.75 43.27
CA GLY A 400 18.09 -27.13 43.26
C GLY A 400 17.89 -27.65 41.84
N ASP A 401 18.78 -28.54 41.40
CA ASP A 401 18.75 -29.36 40.18
C ASP A 401 17.41 -30.12 39.97
N CYS A 402 16.89 -30.16 38.74
CA CYS A 402 16.30 -31.37 38.13
C CYS A 402 15.81 -31.17 36.68
N SER A 403 16.50 -31.89 35.79
CA SER A 403 16.11 -32.62 34.56
C SER A 403 14.74 -32.41 33.87
N PRO A 404 14.69 -32.56 32.53
CA PRO A 404 13.55 -32.18 31.69
C PRO A 404 12.45 -33.25 31.67
N THR A 405 11.24 -32.88 32.06
CA THR A 405 10.04 -33.65 31.74
C THR A 405 9.38 -33.10 30.48
N THR A 406 9.53 -33.86 29.41
CA THR A 406 8.74 -33.88 28.19
C THR A 406 7.27 -33.56 28.47
N SER A 407 6.82 -32.37 28.04
CA SER A 407 5.40 -32.09 27.82
C SER A 407 5.16 -31.99 26.32
N SER A 408 4.34 -32.90 25.84
CA SER A 408 3.86 -33.06 24.46
C SER A 408 3.27 -31.75 23.92
N PRO A 409 3.30 -31.52 22.59
CA PRO A 409 2.79 -30.30 21.99
C PRO A 409 1.28 -30.22 22.26
N LYS A 410 0.84 -29.16 22.93
CA LYS A 410 -0.58 -28.78 22.89
C LYS A 410 -0.88 -28.41 21.44
N ASN A 411 -1.76 -29.17 20.81
CA ASN A 411 -2.37 -28.82 19.54
C ASN A 411 -2.80 -27.35 19.60
N ASP A 412 -2.25 -26.51 18.72
CA ASP A 412 -2.81 -25.20 18.43
C ASP A 412 -4.24 -25.42 17.92
N ALA A 413 -5.22 -25.14 18.77
CA ALA A 413 -6.62 -25.22 18.38
C ALA A 413 -6.87 -24.21 17.25
N GLU A 414 -7.30 -24.71 16.09
CA GLU A 414 -7.67 -23.88 14.94
C GLU A 414 -8.71 -22.85 15.39
N TRP A 415 -8.38 -21.56 15.21
CA TRP A 415 -9.23 -20.46 15.65
C TRP A 415 -10.60 -20.53 14.97
N THR A 416 -11.68 -20.33 15.74
CA THR A 416 -13.05 -20.26 15.22
C THR A 416 -13.76 -18.99 15.72
N PRO A 417 -14.57 -18.34 14.87
CA PRO A 417 -15.28 -17.11 15.24
C PRO A 417 -16.40 -17.41 16.24
N THR A 418 -16.35 -16.75 17.41
CA THR A 418 -17.39 -16.84 18.44
C THR A 418 -18.40 -15.69 18.34
N THR A 419 -19.57 -15.87 18.94
CA THR A 419 -20.62 -14.84 19.00
C THR A 419 -20.15 -13.59 19.75
N GLU A 420 -19.37 -13.78 20.82
CA GLU A 420 -18.78 -12.72 21.63
C GLU A 420 -17.74 -11.95 20.81
N TRP A 421 -16.92 -12.66 20.04
CA TRP A 421 -15.92 -12.04 19.17
C TRP A 421 -16.60 -11.17 18.11
N VAL A 422 -17.62 -11.67 17.39
CA VAL A 422 -18.35 -10.86 16.41
C VAL A 422 -18.98 -9.62 17.04
N ARG A 423 -19.62 -9.77 18.20
CA ARG A 423 -20.25 -8.65 18.92
C ARG A 423 -19.24 -7.58 19.32
N SER A 424 -18.05 -8.00 19.77
CA SER A 424 -17.00 -7.11 20.29
C SER A 424 -16.52 -6.02 19.32
N TRP A 425 -16.58 -6.30 18.01
CA TRP A 425 -16.18 -5.35 16.96
C TRP A 425 -17.36 -4.82 16.15
N LYS A 426 -18.45 -5.59 16.00
CA LYS A 426 -19.63 -5.15 15.23
C LYS A 426 -20.20 -3.83 15.76
N GLU A 427 -20.32 -3.70 17.07
CA GLU A 427 -20.86 -2.50 17.73
C GLU A 427 -19.97 -1.27 17.54
N LYS A 428 -18.69 -1.48 17.20
CA LYS A 428 -17.70 -0.41 16.99
C LYS A 428 -17.62 0.04 15.53
N LEU A 429 -18.33 -0.60 14.60
CA LEU A 429 -18.28 -0.25 13.19
C LEU A 429 -18.75 1.20 12.98
N PRO A 430 -17.96 2.05 12.28
CA PRO A 430 -18.28 3.47 12.14
C PRO A 430 -19.32 3.69 11.02
N LEU A 431 -20.52 3.15 11.18
CA LEU A 431 -21.60 3.22 10.19
C LEU A 431 -22.46 4.48 10.32
N GLN A 432 -22.39 5.21 11.44
CA GLN A 432 -23.31 6.29 11.77
C GLN A 432 -23.40 7.37 10.67
N THR A 433 -22.27 7.85 10.16
CA THR A 433 -22.23 8.90 9.13
C THR A 433 -22.87 8.42 7.82
N ILE A 434 -22.50 7.23 7.33
CA ILE A 434 -23.05 6.66 6.09
C ILE A 434 -24.55 6.37 6.23
N MET A 435 -24.99 5.85 7.37
CA MET A 435 -26.40 5.57 7.61
C MET A 435 -27.21 6.87 7.69
N ARG A 436 -26.66 7.93 8.31
CA ARG A 436 -27.30 9.24 8.35
C ARG A 436 -27.41 9.89 6.96
N LEU A 437 -26.34 9.79 6.16
CA LEU A 437 -26.35 10.20 4.75
C LEU A 437 -27.50 9.52 4.00
N LEU A 438 -27.60 8.18 4.09
CA LEU A 438 -28.62 7.39 3.41
C LEU A 438 -30.04 7.76 3.87
N GLN A 439 -30.27 7.95 5.17
CA GLN A 439 -31.57 8.34 5.71
C GLN A 439 -32.06 9.69 5.17
N VAL A 440 -31.16 10.63 4.92
CA VAL A 440 -31.51 11.97 4.42
C VAL A 440 -31.66 11.95 2.89
N LEU A 441 -30.68 11.40 2.17
CA LEU A 441 -30.61 11.55 0.72
C LEU A 441 -31.46 10.53 -0.04
N VAL A 442 -31.64 9.31 0.45
CA VAL A 442 -32.42 8.28 -0.26
C VAL A 442 -33.86 8.75 -0.49
N PRO A 443 -34.62 9.22 0.53
CA PRO A 443 -35.99 9.68 0.30
C PRO A 443 -36.07 10.91 -0.61
N GLN A 444 -35.09 11.81 -0.55
CA GLN A 444 -35.05 13.00 -1.41
C GLN A 444 -34.83 12.64 -2.87
N VAL A 445 -33.88 11.73 -3.15
CA VAL A 445 -33.61 11.24 -4.51
C VAL A 445 -34.82 10.47 -5.04
N GLU A 446 -35.41 9.58 -4.24
CA GLU A 446 -36.61 8.82 -4.63
C GLU A 446 -37.79 9.75 -4.95
N LYS A 447 -38.01 10.78 -4.12
CA LYS A 447 -39.05 11.79 -4.37
C LYS A 447 -38.82 12.53 -5.69
N ILE A 448 -37.59 12.97 -5.95
CA ILE A 448 -37.25 13.68 -7.21
C ILE A 448 -37.46 12.78 -8.43
N CYS A 449 -37.09 11.50 -8.34
CA CYS A 449 -37.33 10.53 -9.41
C CYS A 449 -38.83 10.35 -9.69
N ILE A 450 -39.67 10.34 -8.65
CA ILE A 450 -41.14 10.22 -8.79
C ILE A 450 -41.75 11.52 -9.32
N ASP A 451 -41.48 12.66 -8.67
CA ASP A 451 -42.13 13.95 -8.95
C ASP A 451 -41.81 14.48 -10.35
N LYS A 452 -40.59 14.23 -10.84
CA LYS A 452 -40.14 14.70 -12.16
C LYS A 452 -40.10 13.61 -13.23
N GLY A 453 -40.47 12.37 -12.90
CA GLY A 453 -40.35 11.22 -13.81
C GLY A 453 -38.90 10.95 -14.26
N LEU A 454 -37.93 11.34 -13.44
CA LEU A 454 -36.51 11.32 -13.81
C LEU A 454 -35.92 9.93 -13.67
N THR A 455 -35.30 9.47 -14.75
CA THR A 455 -34.52 8.22 -14.79
C THR A 455 -33.05 8.46 -15.15
N ASP A 456 -32.67 9.69 -15.50
CA ASP A 456 -31.32 10.01 -15.94
C ASP A 456 -30.34 10.20 -14.76
N GLU A 457 -29.22 9.49 -14.83
CA GLU A 457 -28.12 9.56 -13.87
C GLU A 457 -27.52 10.96 -13.79
N SER A 458 -27.46 11.68 -14.92
CA SER A 458 -26.84 13.00 -15.00
C SER A 458 -27.60 14.04 -14.16
N GLU A 459 -28.93 13.95 -14.09
CA GLU A 459 -29.76 14.86 -13.31
C GLU A 459 -29.69 14.61 -11.82
N ILE A 460 -29.60 13.33 -11.41
CA ILE A 460 -29.40 12.96 -10.00
C ILE A 460 -28.04 13.47 -9.53
N LEU A 461 -26.99 13.34 -10.35
CA LEU A 461 -25.67 13.87 -10.04
C LEU A 461 -25.69 15.40 -9.90
N LYS A 462 -26.37 16.12 -10.80
CA LYS A 462 -26.56 17.57 -10.68
C LYS A 462 -27.29 17.94 -9.40
N PHE A 463 -28.33 17.21 -9.01
CA PHE A 463 -29.02 17.44 -7.74
C PHE A 463 -28.07 17.27 -6.55
N LEU A 464 -27.29 16.19 -6.52
CA LEU A 464 -26.34 15.90 -5.45
C LEU A 464 -25.22 16.95 -5.35
N GLN A 465 -24.78 17.51 -6.48
CA GLN A 465 -23.78 18.59 -6.53
C GLN A 465 -24.25 19.90 -5.90
N HIS A 466 -25.56 20.18 -5.94
CA HIS A 466 -26.14 21.39 -5.32
C HIS A 466 -26.67 21.12 -3.90
N GLY A 467 -26.68 19.86 -3.47
CA GLY A 467 -27.13 19.47 -2.13
C GLY A 467 -26.11 19.84 -1.06
N THR A 468 -26.57 20.06 0.17
CA THR A 468 -25.71 20.24 1.34
C THR A 468 -26.13 19.33 2.48
N LEU A 469 -25.16 18.87 3.25
CA LEU A 469 -25.35 18.04 4.45
C LEU A 469 -24.89 18.74 5.73
N VAL A 470 -24.57 20.02 5.64
CA VAL A 470 -24.17 20.83 6.79
C VAL A 470 -25.28 20.82 7.83
N GLY A 471 -24.93 20.48 9.08
CA GLY A 471 -25.88 20.38 10.20
C GLY A 471 -26.74 19.11 10.22
N LEU A 472 -26.66 18.23 9.21
CA LEU A 472 -27.43 16.98 9.15
C LEU A 472 -26.62 15.74 9.53
N LEU A 473 -25.31 15.80 9.31
CA LEU A 473 -24.36 14.74 9.69
C LEU A 473 -23.92 14.87 11.15
N PRO A 474 -23.44 13.77 11.76
CA PRO A 474 -22.78 13.82 13.07
C PRO A 474 -21.57 14.76 13.06
N VAL A 475 -21.13 15.16 14.26
CA VAL A 475 -19.89 15.94 14.42
C VAL A 475 -18.73 15.23 13.73
N PRO A 476 -17.94 15.94 12.89
CA PRO A 476 -16.81 15.34 12.22
C PRO A 476 -15.80 14.74 13.20
N HIS A 477 -15.37 13.51 12.94
CA HIS A 477 -14.34 12.88 13.76
C HIS A 477 -12.97 13.46 13.42
N PRO A 478 -12.02 13.58 14.36
CA PRO A 478 -10.68 14.06 14.05
C PRO A 478 -10.04 13.28 12.90
N ILE A 479 -9.30 13.98 12.03
CA ILE A 479 -8.52 13.33 10.98
C ILE A 479 -7.31 12.65 11.63
N LEU A 480 -7.29 11.32 11.56
CA LEU A 480 -6.19 10.49 12.06
C LEU A 480 -5.31 10.05 10.89
N ILE A 481 -4.04 10.42 10.93
CA ILE A 481 -3.03 10.03 9.95
C ILE A 481 -2.18 8.92 10.55
N ARG A 482 -2.01 7.84 9.80
CA ARG A 482 -1.17 6.69 10.15
C ARG A 482 0.18 6.85 9.47
N LYS A 483 1.16 7.39 10.18
CA LYS A 483 2.52 7.60 9.66
C LYS A 483 3.36 6.34 9.80
N TYR A 484 4.20 6.06 8.81
CA TYR A 484 5.15 4.95 8.89
C TYR A 484 6.14 5.15 10.04
N GLN A 485 6.36 4.09 10.81
CA GLN A 485 7.34 4.00 11.87
C GLN A 485 8.31 2.84 11.59
N SER A 486 9.59 3.17 11.59
CA SER A 486 10.65 2.17 11.43
C SER A 486 10.66 1.24 12.65
N ASN A 487 10.80 -0.06 12.40
CA ASN A 487 10.84 -1.07 13.42
C ASN A 487 11.81 -2.20 13.02
N PRO A 488 12.30 -3.01 13.97
CA PRO A 488 13.31 -4.03 13.68
C PRO A 488 12.90 -5.03 12.59
N GLY A 489 11.61 -5.37 12.51
CA GLY A 489 11.10 -6.32 11.52
C GLY A 489 11.10 -5.73 10.10
N THR A 490 10.65 -4.49 9.93
CA THR A 490 10.73 -3.81 8.62
C THR A 490 12.18 -3.55 8.23
N THR A 491 13.05 -3.18 9.16
CA THR A 491 14.48 -3.00 8.89
C THR A 491 15.14 -4.29 8.40
N ALA A 492 14.89 -5.41 9.07
CA ALA A 492 15.38 -6.72 8.65
C ALA A 492 14.83 -7.12 7.27
N TRP A 493 13.56 -6.86 7.00
CA TRP A 493 12.94 -7.09 5.70
C TRP A 493 13.59 -6.26 4.59
N PHE A 494 13.74 -4.94 4.79
CA PHE A 494 14.36 -4.04 3.82
C PHE A 494 15.81 -4.44 3.53
N ARG A 495 16.58 -4.79 4.57
CA ARG A 495 17.95 -5.24 4.43
C ARG A 495 18.03 -6.54 3.62
N THR A 496 17.17 -7.51 3.94
CA THR A 496 17.11 -8.78 3.20
C THR A 496 16.75 -8.55 1.73
N TYR A 497 15.74 -7.75 1.45
CA TYR A 497 15.33 -7.42 0.08
C TYR A 497 16.44 -6.69 -0.68
N MET A 498 17.06 -5.68 -0.05
CA MET A 498 18.16 -4.91 -0.64
C MET A 498 19.33 -5.81 -1.06
N TRP A 499 19.83 -6.64 -0.14
CA TRP A 499 20.92 -7.56 -0.45
C TRP A 499 20.53 -8.63 -1.46
N ALA A 500 19.27 -9.09 -1.47
CA ALA A 500 18.78 -10.00 -2.51
C ALA A 500 18.81 -9.37 -3.91
N VAL A 501 18.39 -8.11 -4.05
CA VAL A 501 18.45 -7.37 -5.33
C VAL A 501 19.90 -7.21 -5.78
N ILE A 502 20.79 -6.76 -4.88
CA ILE A 502 22.22 -6.58 -5.20
C ILE A 502 22.85 -7.92 -5.59
N PHE A 503 22.55 -9.00 -4.87
CA PHE A 503 23.08 -10.32 -5.19
C PHE A 503 22.64 -10.77 -6.59
N LEU A 504 21.33 -10.74 -6.87
CA LEU A 504 20.77 -11.20 -8.14
C LEU A 504 21.27 -10.39 -9.35
N ARG A 505 21.58 -9.11 -9.15
CA ARG A 505 22.10 -8.23 -10.21
C ARG A 505 23.58 -8.44 -10.51
N ASN A 506 24.33 -9.09 -9.62
CA ASN A 506 25.76 -9.36 -9.80
C ASN A 506 26.08 -10.87 -9.88
N ILE A 507 25.19 -11.63 -10.52
CA ILE A 507 25.46 -13.03 -10.92
C ILE A 507 26.39 -13.07 -12.13
N ASP A 508 26.28 -12.08 -13.02
CA ASP A 508 27.14 -11.94 -14.21
C ASP A 508 27.48 -10.45 -14.44
N PRO A 509 28.73 -10.01 -14.18
CA PRO A 509 29.86 -10.81 -13.70
C PRO A 509 29.70 -11.25 -12.23
N PRO A 510 30.12 -12.48 -11.86
CA PRO A 510 29.91 -13.02 -10.52
C PRO A 510 30.88 -12.41 -9.51
N ILE A 511 30.49 -11.30 -8.87
CA ILE A 511 31.31 -10.65 -7.83
C ILE A 511 31.40 -11.49 -6.53
N TRP A 512 30.47 -12.43 -6.37
CA TRP A 512 30.36 -13.31 -5.21
C TRP A 512 31.14 -14.61 -5.36
N TYR A 513 31.77 -14.82 -6.53
CA TYR A 513 32.60 -16.00 -6.78
C TYR A 513 33.74 -16.06 -5.75
N ASP A 514 33.97 -17.24 -5.16
CA ASP A 514 34.97 -17.48 -4.10
C ASP A 514 34.72 -16.74 -2.76
N THR A 515 33.51 -16.21 -2.55
CA THR A 515 33.06 -15.72 -1.24
C THR A 515 32.27 -16.78 -0.48
N GLU A 516 32.09 -16.60 0.84
CA GLU A 516 31.19 -17.44 1.64
C GLU A 516 29.70 -17.19 1.33
N VAL A 517 29.38 -16.14 0.55
CA VAL A 517 28.00 -15.75 0.21
C VAL A 517 27.47 -16.66 -0.89
N LYS A 518 26.59 -17.61 -0.52
CA LYS A 518 25.89 -18.51 -1.44
C LYS A 518 24.38 -18.36 -1.27
N LEU A 519 23.66 -18.06 -2.35
CA LEU A 519 22.21 -18.27 -2.38
C LEU A 519 21.97 -19.76 -2.63
N PHE A 520 21.15 -20.41 -1.81
CA PHE A 520 20.85 -21.83 -2.01
C PHE A 520 20.14 -22.01 -3.35
N GLU A 521 20.75 -22.76 -4.27
CA GLU A 521 20.06 -23.23 -5.46
C GLU A 521 18.94 -24.17 -5.00
N ILE A 522 17.69 -23.77 -5.23
CA ILE A 522 16.58 -24.72 -5.22
C ILE A 522 16.83 -25.58 -6.46
N GLN A 523 17.34 -26.81 -6.25
CA GLN A 523 17.49 -27.79 -7.32
C GLN A 523 16.17 -27.85 -8.11
N ARG A 524 16.21 -27.39 -9.37
CA ARG A 524 15.24 -27.84 -10.36
C ARG A 524 15.64 -29.27 -10.70
N MET A 525 14.95 -30.25 -10.14
CA MET A 525 14.92 -31.60 -10.71
C MET A 525 13.87 -31.64 -11.82
#